data_AF-A0A9E0VG13-F1
#
_entry.id   AF-A0A9E0VG13-F1
#
_cell.length_a   1.000
_cell.length_b   1.000
_cell.length_c   1.000
_cell.angle_alpha   90.00
_cell.angle_beta   90.00
_cell.angle_gamma   90.00
#
_symmetry.space_group_name_H-M   'P 1'
#
loop_
_entity.id
_entity.type
_entity.pdbx_description
1 polymer ?
#
loop_
_entity_poly.entity_id
_entity_poly.type
_entity_poly.pdbx_seq_one_letter_code
_entity_poly.pdbx_strand_id
1 'polypeptide(L)'
;MKNIINAFIYGKNSLAGGLVALAVVLAIGTGCFCNKDKINELTNKSGSSPSPAASSSPSASATPSYKKADASKNEIPSNDEMQDIVKKTMLDFNDALQSGDFTDFHKTVAKKWQDQITPEKFKEGFSVFVNNKTNISNIKNEKAEFTSGPKIDRSRGLRELVVEGKYNTSPLPAKFKLQYISEGKDWKLYGIELDTRKD
;
A
#
# COMPACT_ATOMS: atom_id res chain seq x y z
N MET A 1 -8.08 46.07 7.74
CA MET A 1 -8.32 45.27 6.50
C MET A 1 -9.17 44.07 6.88
N LYS A 2 -10.18 43.77 6.05
CA LYS A 2 -11.40 43.05 6.40
C LYS A 2 -11.19 41.53 6.59
N ASN A 3 -11.81 40.99 7.63
CA ASN A 3 -11.95 39.57 7.95
C ASN A 3 -12.79 38.85 6.89
N ILE A 4 -12.44 37.60 6.55
CA ILE A 4 -13.40 36.63 6.00
C ILE A 4 -13.14 35.28 6.67
N ILE A 5 -14.05 34.95 7.59
CA ILE A 5 -14.26 33.64 8.17
C ILE A 5 -15.17 32.89 7.19
N ASN A 6 -14.76 31.71 6.72
CA ASN A 6 -15.68 30.77 6.08
C ASN A 6 -15.77 29.50 6.93
N ALA A 7 -16.75 29.52 7.83
CA ALA A 7 -17.40 28.32 8.33
C ALA A 7 -18.76 28.25 7.64
N PHE A 8 -19.03 27.18 6.89
CA PHE A 8 -20.41 26.83 6.53
C PHE A 8 -20.62 25.33 6.72
N ILE A 9 -21.53 25.06 7.65
CA ILE A 9 -22.11 23.77 7.99
C ILE A 9 -23.23 23.49 6.99
N TYR A 10 -23.31 22.27 6.47
CA TYR A 10 -24.55 21.65 6.00
C TYR A 10 -24.28 20.14 5.96
N GLY A 11 -25.06 19.23 6.54
CA GLY A 11 -26.45 19.28 6.96
C GLY A 11 -27.07 17.94 6.59
N LYS A 12 -27.62 17.23 7.57
CA LYS A 12 -28.20 15.88 7.50
C LYS A 12 -29.63 15.92 6.91
N ASN A 13 -30.02 14.85 6.19
CA ASN A 13 -31.38 14.26 5.97
C ASN A 13 -32.23 14.53 4.70
N SER A 14 -33.01 13.46 4.36
CA SER A 14 -34.18 13.28 3.46
C SER A 14 -33.83 12.73 2.06
N LEU A 15 -34.19 11.51 1.62
CA LEU A 15 -35.46 10.76 1.58
C LEU A 15 -36.50 11.43 0.66
N ALA A 16 -36.56 11.02 -0.60
CA ALA A 16 -37.72 11.02 -1.52
C ALA A 16 -37.29 10.45 -2.89
N GLY A 17 -38.20 9.70 -3.53
CA GLY A 17 -37.92 8.82 -4.66
C GLY A 17 -37.77 9.47 -6.04
N GLY A 18 -37.48 8.62 -7.03
CA GLY A 18 -37.36 9.00 -8.44
C GLY A 18 -36.93 7.82 -9.28
N LEU A 19 -37.90 7.00 -9.68
CA LEU A 19 -37.80 6.05 -10.80
C LEU A 19 -37.50 6.80 -12.11
N VAL A 20 -37.01 6.04 -13.10
CA VAL A 20 -36.93 6.32 -14.54
C VAL A 20 -35.59 6.90 -15.04
N ALA A 21 -34.78 6.03 -15.64
CA ALA A 21 -34.44 6.16 -17.07
C ALA A 21 -33.79 4.86 -17.58
N LEU A 22 -34.53 4.19 -18.45
CA LEU A 22 -34.11 3.10 -19.32
C LEU A 22 -33.16 3.68 -20.39
N ALA A 23 -31.97 3.09 -20.60
CA ALA A 23 -31.21 3.30 -21.82
C ALA A 23 -30.39 2.05 -22.15
N VAL A 24 -30.92 1.32 -23.13
CA VAL A 24 -30.29 0.23 -23.87
C VAL A 24 -29.07 0.77 -24.62
N VAL A 25 -27.92 0.10 -24.52
CA VAL A 25 -26.86 0.22 -25.52
C VAL A 25 -26.44 -1.17 -25.98
N LEU A 26 -26.50 -1.31 -27.29
CA LEU A 26 -26.38 -2.50 -28.12
C LEU A 26 -24.95 -3.05 -28.17
N ALA A 27 -24.89 -4.35 -28.40
CA ALA A 27 -23.71 -5.16 -28.67
C ALA A 27 -22.87 -4.65 -29.86
N ILE A 28 -21.55 -4.77 -29.74
CA ILE A 28 -20.68 -5.09 -30.88
C ILE A 28 -19.68 -6.14 -30.43
N GLY A 29 -19.86 -7.36 -30.94
CA GLY A 29 -18.88 -8.42 -30.87
C GLY A 29 -17.82 -8.24 -31.94
N THR A 30 -16.57 -8.49 -31.57
CA THR A 30 -15.44 -8.91 -32.42
C THR A 30 -14.46 -9.58 -31.44
N GLY A 31 -13.86 -10.74 -31.64
CA GLY A 31 -13.95 -11.78 -32.65
C GLY A 31 -13.07 -12.94 -32.14
N CYS A 32 -13.47 -14.18 -32.39
CA CYS A 32 -12.54 -15.30 -32.32
C CYS A 32 -11.54 -15.16 -33.46
N PHE A 33 -10.24 -15.25 -33.17
CA PHE A 33 -9.25 -15.64 -34.18
C PHE A 33 -8.47 -16.85 -33.71
N CYS A 34 -8.80 -17.99 -34.29
CA CYS A 34 -8.01 -19.22 -34.29
C CYS A 34 -7.15 -19.23 -35.55
N ASN A 35 -5.86 -19.57 -35.45
CA ASN A 35 -5.13 -20.40 -36.43
C ASN A 35 -3.80 -20.84 -35.79
N LYS A 36 -3.56 -22.12 -35.48
CA LYS A 36 -3.28 -23.30 -36.34
C LYS A 36 -1.78 -23.45 -36.59
N ASP A 37 -1.20 -24.46 -35.97
CA ASP A 37 -0.31 -25.39 -36.67
C ASP A 37 -0.50 -26.81 -36.11
N LYS A 38 -0.77 -27.73 -37.02
CA LYS A 38 -0.73 -29.19 -36.83
C LYS A 38 0.75 -29.61 -36.92
N ILE A 39 1.16 -30.67 -36.22
CA ILE A 39 1.31 -32.04 -36.77
C ILE A 39 1.99 -32.98 -35.76
N ASN A 40 1.53 -34.24 -35.75
CA ASN A 40 2.11 -35.45 -35.14
C ASN A 40 2.36 -35.43 -33.62
N GLU A 41 2.02 -36.45 -32.84
CA GLU A 41 2.11 -37.87 -33.15
C GLU A 41 1.18 -38.67 -32.23
N LEU A 42 0.77 -39.81 -32.76
CA LEU A 42 -0.10 -40.79 -32.15
C LEU A 42 0.45 -41.28 -30.81
N THR A 43 -0.45 -41.67 -29.89
CA THR A 43 -0.64 -43.08 -29.50
C THR A 43 -1.07 -43.27 -28.04
N ASN A 44 -2.01 -44.20 -27.86
CA ASN A 44 -2.35 -44.99 -26.68
C ASN A 44 -2.85 -44.30 -25.40
N LYS A 45 -4.13 -44.46 -25.05
CA LYS A 45 -4.80 -45.68 -24.52
C LYS A 45 -4.38 -45.99 -23.08
N SER A 46 -5.32 -45.66 -22.18
CA SER A 46 -5.77 -46.43 -21.01
C SER A 46 -4.72 -47.08 -20.09
N GLY A 47 -4.79 -46.69 -18.81
CA GLY A 47 -4.69 -47.65 -17.71
C GLY A 47 -3.70 -47.32 -16.60
N SER A 48 -4.26 -47.14 -15.39
CA SER A 48 -3.73 -47.61 -14.11
C SER A 48 -2.60 -46.84 -13.40
N SER A 49 -2.95 -46.36 -12.19
CA SER A 49 -2.07 -46.14 -11.02
C SER A 49 -1.02 -47.26 -10.83
N PRO A 50 0.17 -47.01 -10.28
CA PRO A 50 0.32 -46.55 -8.88
C PRO A 50 1.47 -45.57 -8.57
N SER A 51 1.45 -44.99 -7.36
CA SER A 51 2.59 -44.31 -6.71
C SER A 51 3.84 -45.21 -6.65
N PRO A 52 5.05 -44.63 -6.64
CA PRO A 52 5.72 -44.37 -5.36
C PRO A 52 6.47 -43.02 -5.27
N ALA A 53 6.84 -42.69 -4.04
CA ALA A 53 7.54 -41.49 -3.59
C ALA A 53 8.92 -41.24 -4.24
N ALA A 54 9.28 -39.97 -4.42
CA ALA A 54 10.49 -39.33 -3.86
C ALA A 54 10.73 -37.92 -4.47
N SER A 55 10.82 -36.94 -3.57
CA SER A 55 11.75 -35.81 -3.54
C SER A 55 12.34 -35.28 -4.87
N SER A 56 11.95 -34.06 -5.24
CA SER A 56 12.86 -32.89 -5.21
C SER A 56 12.17 -31.69 -5.86
N SER A 57 11.90 -30.66 -5.04
CA SER A 57 11.60 -29.31 -5.52
C SER A 57 12.78 -28.74 -6.33
N PRO A 58 12.48 -27.96 -7.38
CA PRO A 58 13.18 -26.70 -7.57
C PRO A 58 12.19 -25.56 -7.36
N SER A 59 12.30 -24.95 -6.17
CA SER A 59 11.76 -23.63 -5.89
C SER A 59 12.48 -22.62 -6.79
N ALA A 60 11.86 -22.27 -7.92
CA ALA A 60 12.26 -21.13 -8.71
C ALA A 60 11.78 -19.86 -7.99
N SER A 61 12.53 -19.49 -6.94
CA SER A 61 12.41 -18.20 -6.27
C SER A 61 12.96 -17.12 -7.22
N ALA A 62 12.09 -16.55 -8.05
CA ALA A 62 12.41 -15.34 -8.80
C ALA A 62 12.51 -14.17 -7.81
N THR A 63 13.71 -13.93 -7.30
CA THR A 63 14.07 -12.71 -6.58
C THR A 63 14.31 -11.61 -7.62
N PRO A 64 13.54 -10.51 -7.68
CA PRO A 64 13.98 -9.34 -8.42
C PRO A 64 15.09 -8.67 -7.59
N SER A 65 16.33 -9.00 -7.92
CA SER A 65 17.51 -8.30 -7.42
C SER A 65 17.59 -6.94 -8.12
N TYR A 66 17.11 -5.89 -7.45
CA TYR A 66 17.28 -4.52 -7.91
C TYR A 66 18.71 -4.07 -7.54
N LYS A 67 19.52 -3.79 -8.57
CA LYS A 67 20.92 -3.34 -8.44
C LYS A 67 21.04 -2.10 -7.55
N LYS A 68 22.13 -2.07 -6.77
CA LYS A 68 22.63 -0.92 -6.00
C LYS A 68 22.71 0.33 -6.89
N ALA A 69 21.91 1.35 -6.59
CA ALA A 69 21.90 2.63 -7.29
C ALA A 69 22.92 3.60 -6.68
N ASP A 70 23.67 4.27 -7.56
CA ASP A 70 24.63 5.32 -7.26
C ASP A 70 23.88 6.61 -6.87
N ALA A 71 24.35 7.31 -5.84
CA ALA A 71 23.62 8.42 -5.24
C ALA A 71 23.65 9.67 -6.13
N SER A 72 22.63 9.87 -6.97
CA SER A 72 22.35 11.18 -7.58
C SER A 72 20.89 11.34 -8.03
N LYS A 73 20.24 12.39 -7.51
CA LYS A 73 18.97 13.00 -7.99
C LYS A 73 17.69 12.16 -7.83
N ASN A 74 17.23 11.93 -6.59
CA ASN A 74 15.88 11.40 -6.26
C ASN A 74 15.38 10.34 -7.26
N GLU A 75 16.22 9.34 -7.43
CA GLU A 75 15.83 8.06 -7.97
C GLU A 75 14.92 7.34 -6.97
N ILE A 76 14.27 6.30 -7.46
CA ILE A 76 13.58 5.32 -6.62
C ILE A 76 14.57 4.83 -5.55
N PRO A 77 14.25 4.90 -4.25
CA PRO A 77 15.12 4.34 -3.21
C PRO A 77 15.47 2.89 -3.52
N SER A 78 16.71 2.51 -3.25
CA SER A 78 17.09 1.10 -3.25
C SER A 78 16.24 0.30 -2.27
N ASN A 79 16.19 -1.02 -2.44
CA ASN A 79 15.37 -1.86 -1.56
C ASN A 79 15.75 -1.73 -0.08
N ASP A 80 17.05 -1.61 0.22
CA ASP A 80 17.53 -1.42 1.60
C ASP A 80 17.13 -0.05 2.15
N GLU A 81 17.30 1.03 1.38
CA GLU A 81 16.82 2.36 1.78
C GLU A 81 15.30 2.39 2.00
N MET A 82 14.54 1.66 1.19
CA MET A 82 13.10 1.55 1.33
C MET A 82 12.71 0.77 2.60
N GLN A 83 13.45 -0.29 2.94
CA GLN A 83 13.27 -0.98 4.23
C GLN A 83 13.52 -0.03 5.40
N ASP A 84 14.57 0.79 5.33
CA ASP A 84 14.92 1.73 6.40
C ASP A 84 13.89 2.85 6.56
N ILE A 85 13.46 3.48 5.45
CA ILE A 85 12.45 4.54 5.48
C ILE A 85 11.12 4.01 6.02
N VAL A 86 10.66 2.85 5.54
CA VAL A 86 9.40 2.23 5.99
C VAL A 86 9.51 1.82 7.46
N LYS A 87 10.58 1.13 7.86
CA LYS A 87 10.79 0.70 9.25
C LYS A 87 10.81 1.89 10.20
N LYS A 88 11.59 2.93 9.87
CA LYS A 88 11.64 4.16 10.67
C LYS A 88 10.25 4.78 10.81
N THR A 89 9.54 4.94 9.71
CA THR A 89 8.19 5.51 9.69
C THR A 89 7.23 4.72 10.58
N MET A 90 7.24 3.39 10.47
CA MET A 90 6.36 2.51 11.25
C MET A 90 6.70 2.48 12.74
N LEU A 91 7.98 2.64 13.10
CA LEU A 91 8.41 2.75 14.50
C LEU A 91 8.03 4.10 15.10
N ASP A 92 8.28 5.20 14.39
CA ASP A 92 7.85 6.54 14.84
C ASP A 92 6.32 6.59 15.01
N PHE A 93 5.58 5.93 14.10
CA PHE A 93 4.13 5.80 14.18
C PHE A 93 3.69 4.93 15.37
N ASN A 94 4.36 3.80 15.61
CA ASN A 94 4.11 2.97 16.79
C ASN A 94 4.28 3.76 18.09
N ASP A 95 5.33 4.57 18.20
CA ASP A 95 5.57 5.36 19.40
C ASP A 95 4.45 6.37 19.63
N ALA A 96 3.92 7.00 18.58
CA ALA A 96 2.74 7.85 18.64
C ALA A 96 1.44 7.10 19.00
N LEU A 97 1.27 5.85 18.52
CA LEU A 97 0.15 5.00 18.90
C LEU A 97 0.19 4.63 20.39
N GLN A 98 1.39 4.31 20.91
CA GLN A 98 1.60 3.89 22.29
C GLN A 98 1.47 5.07 23.27
N SER A 99 1.94 6.25 22.90
CA SER A 99 1.80 7.48 23.71
C SER A 99 0.39 8.09 23.60
N GLY A 100 -0.30 7.86 22.49
CA GLY A 100 -1.54 8.57 22.15
C GLY A 100 -1.31 10.06 21.87
N ASP A 101 -0.06 10.45 21.57
CA ASP A 101 0.38 11.79 21.20
C ASP A 101 1.14 11.72 19.87
N PHE A 102 0.61 12.42 18.86
CA PHE A 102 1.14 12.45 17.50
C PHE A 102 1.98 13.69 17.22
N THR A 103 2.28 14.52 18.21
CA THR A 103 2.99 15.80 18.02
C THR A 103 4.37 15.60 17.39
N ASP A 104 5.14 14.61 17.87
CA ASP A 104 6.47 14.34 17.31
C ASP A 104 6.40 13.62 15.96
N PHE A 105 5.46 12.67 15.81
CA PHE A 105 5.22 12.01 14.52
C PHE A 105 4.83 13.01 13.44
N HIS A 106 3.94 13.96 13.74
CA HIS A 106 3.50 15.03 12.84
C HIS A 106 4.67 15.86 12.33
N LYS A 107 5.67 16.17 13.16
CA LYS A 107 6.86 16.91 12.72
C LYS A 107 7.70 16.17 11.66
N THR A 108 7.61 14.84 11.61
CA THR A 108 8.37 14.02 10.65
C THR A 108 7.75 13.96 9.26
N VAL A 109 6.44 14.22 9.16
CA VAL A 109 5.69 14.07 7.90
C VAL A 109 5.94 15.23 6.95
N ALA A 110 5.49 15.11 5.69
CA ALA A 110 5.64 16.14 4.68
C ALA A 110 4.99 17.46 5.11
N LYS A 111 5.61 18.59 4.75
CA LYS A 111 5.09 19.92 5.11
C LYS A 111 3.66 20.13 4.63
N LYS A 112 3.38 19.70 3.41
CA LYS A 112 2.01 19.76 2.87
C LYS A 112 1.00 19.00 3.70
N TRP A 113 1.38 17.89 4.33
CA TRP A 113 0.48 17.12 5.18
C TRP A 113 0.39 17.71 6.59
N GLN A 114 1.49 18.30 7.10
CA GLN A 114 1.50 19.08 8.34
C GLN A 114 0.48 20.24 8.29
N ASP A 115 0.38 20.92 7.15
CA ASP A 115 -0.55 22.03 6.94
C ASP A 115 -2.02 21.60 6.86
N GLN A 116 -2.28 20.32 6.58
CA GLN A 116 -3.63 19.79 6.34
C GLN A 116 -4.20 19.04 7.55
N ILE A 117 -3.36 18.32 8.30
CA ILE A 117 -3.77 17.43 9.38
C ILE A 117 -3.05 17.83 10.66
N THR A 118 -3.79 18.02 11.75
CA THR A 118 -3.22 18.31 13.07
C THR A 118 -2.91 17.01 13.84
N PRO A 119 -2.05 17.03 14.88
CA PRO A 119 -1.82 15.88 15.74
C PRO A 119 -3.10 15.27 16.33
N GLU A 120 -4.10 16.10 16.67
CA GLU A 120 -5.40 15.64 17.19
C GLU A 120 -6.18 14.88 16.11
N LYS A 121 -6.10 15.31 14.86
CA LYS A 121 -6.74 14.62 13.73
C LYS A 121 -6.09 13.27 13.43
N PHE A 122 -4.77 13.15 13.61
CA PHE A 122 -4.10 11.85 13.62
C PHE A 122 -4.65 10.95 14.72
N LYS A 123 -4.75 11.45 15.95
CA LYS A 123 -5.30 10.68 17.08
C LYS A 123 -6.74 10.25 16.84
N GLU A 124 -7.57 11.12 16.27
CA GLU A 124 -8.96 10.80 15.94
C GLU A 124 -9.03 9.66 14.91
N GLY A 125 -8.28 9.79 13.80
CA GLY A 125 -8.23 8.80 12.72
C GLY A 125 -7.68 7.43 13.15
N PHE A 126 -6.75 7.41 14.12
CA PHE A 126 -6.13 6.20 14.63
C PHE A 126 -6.57 5.82 16.05
N SER A 127 -7.69 6.40 16.52
CA SER A 127 -8.20 6.20 17.88
C SER A 127 -8.45 4.73 18.22
N VAL A 128 -8.90 3.94 17.26
CA VAL A 128 -9.08 2.49 17.42
C VAL A 128 -7.77 1.81 17.81
N PHE A 129 -6.64 2.18 17.20
CA PHE A 129 -5.34 1.60 17.50
C PHE A 129 -4.81 2.04 18.87
N VAL A 130 -4.99 3.33 19.21
CA VAL A 130 -4.62 3.88 20.52
C VAL A 130 -5.42 3.20 21.63
N ASN A 131 -6.75 3.08 21.46
CA ASN A 131 -7.64 2.49 22.46
C ASN A 131 -7.39 0.99 22.65
N ASN A 132 -7.09 0.27 21.57
CA ASN A 132 -6.73 -1.15 21.63
C ASN A 132 -5.27 -1.40 22.03
N LYS A 133 -4.48 -0.33 22.28
CA LYS A 133 -3.05 -0.40 22.60
C LYS A 133 -2.26 -1.24 21.57
N THR A 134 -2.61 -1.10 20.29
CA THR A 134 -1.96 -1.85 19.22
C THR A 134 -0.45 -1.58 19.23
N ASN A 135 0.34 -2.63 19.38
CA ASN A 135 1.79 -2.57 19.47
C ASN A 135 2.40 -3.35 18.30
N ILE A 136 3.13 -2.66 17.45
CA ILE A 136 3.85 -3.22 16.30
C ILE A 136 5.37 -3.10 16.48
N SER A 137 5.86 -2.88 17.70
CA SER A 137 7.29 -2.68 17.97
C SER A 137 8.18 -3.89 17.64
N ASN A 138 7.59 -5.07 17.47
CA ASN A 138 8.28 -6.28 17.04
C ASN A 138 8.87 -6.17 15.62
N ILE A 139 8.42 -5.21 14.80
CA ILE A 139 8.99 -4.97 13.46
C ILE A 139 10.47 -4.56 13.47
N LYS A 140 11.04 -4.17 14.61
CA LYS A 140 12.46 -3.79 14.75
C LYS A 140 13.39 -4.87 14.16
N ASN A 141 13.06 -6.14 14.40
CA ASN A 141 13.87 -7.29 14.00
C ASN A 141 13.38 -7.97 12.72
N GLU A 142 12.31 -7.45 12.11
CA GLU A 142 11.69 -8.02 10.90
C GLU A 142 12.01 -7.16 9.67
N LYS A 143 11.84 -7.76 8.49
CA LYS A 143 11.82 -7.02 7.22
C LYS A 143 10.38 -6.97 6.71
N ALA A 144 10.03 -5.87 6.05
CA ALA A 144 8.74 -5.77 5.39
C ALA A 144 8.73 -6.67 4.15
N GLU A 145 7.63 -7.41 3.96
CA GLU A 145 7.30 -8.06 2.70
C GLU A 145 6.58 -7.03 1.81
N PHE A 146 7.30 -6.42 0.87
CA PHE A 146 6.71 -5.46 -0.07
C PHE A 146 5.87 -6.17 -1.14
N THR A 147 4.61 -5.75 -1.31
CA THR A 147 3.65 -6.35 -2.25
C THR A 147 3.53 -5.57 -3.55
N SER A 148 3.95 -4.30 -3.56
CA SER A 148 4.02 -3.46 -4.76
C SER A 148 5.38 -2.78 -4.84
N GLY A 149 6.02 -2.84 -6.01
CA GLY A 149 7.26 -2.13 -6.27
C GLY A 149 7.03 -0.62 -6.26
N PRO A 150 8.05 0.19 -5.90
CA PRO A 150 7.94 1.64 -5.82
C PRO A 150 7.49 2.23 -7.16
N LYS A 151 6.26 2.72 -7.21
CA LYS A 151 5.76 3.48 -8.36
C LYS A 151 6.05 4.94 -8.09
N ILE A 152 6.87 5.57 -8.93
CA ILE A 152 6.95 7.03 -8.96
C ILE A 152 5.86 7.53 -9.90
N ASP A 153 4.80 8.10 -9.33
CA ASP A 153 3.85 8.90 -10.09
C ASP A 153 4.35 10.35 -10.13
N ARG A 154 4.34 10.96 -11.32
CA ARG A 154 4.71 12.36 -11.52
C ARG A 154 3.44 13.15 -11.72
N SER A 155 2.79 13.51 -10.63
CA SER A 155 1.60 14.36 -10.67
C SER A 155 1.93 15.78 -10.23
N ARG A 156 1.61 16.76 -11.07
CA ARG A 156 1.77 18.21 -10.81
C ARG A 156 3.18 18.63 -10.35
N GLY A 157 4.22 17.96 -10.88
CA GLY A 157 5.63 18.25 -10.55
C GLY A 157 6.11 17.68 -9.22
N LEU A 158 5.29 16.90 -8.52
CA LEU A 158 5.69 16.15 -7.32
C LEU A 158 5.97 14.70 -7.71
N ARG A 159 6.99 14.12 -7.09
CA ARG A 159 7.22 12.67 -7.15
C ARG A 159 6.54 12.06 -5.95
N GLU A 160 5.59 11.17 -6.22
CA GLU A 160 4.92 10.37 -5.21
C GLU A 160 5.51 8.96 -5.25
N LEU A 161 5.87 8.42 -4.08
CA LEU A 161 6.33 7.06 -3.89
C LEU A 161 5.28 6.34 -3.05
N VAL A 162 4.64 5.32 -3.63
CA VAL A 162 3.70 4.45 -2.90
C VAL A 162 4.39 3.13 -2.56
N VAL A 163 4.36 2.77 -1.30
CA VAL A 163 4.92 1.51 -0.78
C VAL A 163 3.83 0.73 -0.07
N GLU A 164 3.58 -0.48 -0.55
CA GLU A 164 2.61 -1.40 0.03
C GLU A 164 3.34 -2.66 0.49
N GLY A 165 2.92 -3.20 1.63
CA GLY A 165 3.50 -4.41 2.16
C GLY A 165 2.90 -4.84 3.47
N LYS A 166 3.57 -5.76 4.13
CA LYS A 166 3.19 -6.25 5.45
C LYS A 166 4.40 -6.61 6.29
N TYR A 167 4.22 -6.57 7.61
CA TYR A 167 5.09 -7.25 8.57
C TYR A 167 4.35 -8.44 9.16
N ASN A 168 5.04 -9.58 9.33
CA ASN A 168 4.50 -10.76 10.00
C ASN A 168 4.52 -10.56 11.52
N THR A 169 3.71 -9.63 11.99
CA THR A 169 3.55 -9.35 13.41
C THR A 169 2.62 -10.36 14.09
N SER A 170 2.69 -10.45 15.41
CA SER A 170 1.83 -11.31 16.23
C SER A 170 0.90 -10.45 17.09
N PRO A 171 -0.39 -10.81 17.24
CA PRO A 171 -1.05 -12.04 16.75
C PRO A 171 -1.53 -11.97 15.29
N LEU A 172 -1.57 -10.78 14.70
CA LEU A 172 -2.05 -10.55 13.34
C LEU A 172 -0.98 -9.79 12.54
N PRO A 173 -0.87 -10.03 11.22
CA PRO A 173 0.06 -9.29 10.37
C PRO A 173 -0.35 -7.81 10.29
N ALA A 174 0.65 -6.93 10.26
CA ALA A 174 0.46 -5.50 10.08
C ALA A 174 0.64 -5.17 8.60
N LYS A 175 -0.47 -5.02 7.88
CA LYS A 175 -0.48 -4.60 6.47
C LYS A 175 -0.46 -3.09 6.41
N PHE A 176 0.34 -2.53 5.52
CA PHE A 176 0.49 -1.09 5.40
C PHE A 176 0.47 -0.63 3.96
N LYS A 177 0.04 0.62 3.79
CA LYS A 177 0.24 1.40 2.57
C LYS A 177 0.72 2.79 2.97
N LEU A 178 1.91 3.13 2.50
CA LEU A 178 2.59 4.38 2.82
C LEU A 178 2.78 5.17 1.53
N GLN A 179 2.39 6.44 1.57
CA GLN A 179 2.58 7.37 0.47
C GLN A 179 3.61 8.40 0.90
N TYR A 180 4.65 8.59 0.10
CA TYR A 180 5.70 9.57 0.33
C TYR A 180 5.72 10.57 -0.81
N ILE A 181 6.04 11.83 -0.50
CA ILE A 181 6.37 12.84 -1.50
C ILE A 181 7.82 13.28 -1.35
N SER A 182 8.44 13.64 -2.47
CA SER A 182 9.80 14.19 -2.44
C SER A 182 9.81 15.63 -1.91
N GLU A 183 10.54 15.88 -0.83
CA GLU A 183 10.84 17.22 -0.31
C GLU A 183 12.37 17.41 -0.27
N GLY A 184 12.90 18.17 -1.23
CA GLY A 184 14.34 18.30 -1.40
C GLY A 184 14.98 16.97 -1.79
N LYS A 185 15.82 16.42 -0.90
CA LYS A 185 16.50 15.13 -1.05
C LYS A 185 15.81 13.99 -0.28
N ASP A 186 14.81 14.31 0.52
CA ASP A 186 14.16 13.36 1.42
C ASP A 186 12.81 12.89 0.88
N TRP A 187 12.44 11.67 1.23
CA TRP A 187 11.08 11.15 1.09
C TRP A 187 10.32 11.39 2.39
N LYS A 188 9.25 12.18 2.31
CA LYS A 188 8.45 12.57 3.48
C LYS A 188 7.07 11.95 3.39
N LEU A 189 6.61 11.37 4.49
CA LEU A 189 5.31 10.72 4.55
C LEU A 189 4.19 11.72 4.25
N TYR A 190 3.26 11.33 3.40
CA TYR A 190 2.09 12.12 2.98
C TYR A 190 0.77 11.35 3.17
N GLY A 191 0.83 10.04 3.40
CA GLY A 191 -0.33 9.22 3.71
C GLY A 191 0.09 7.91 4.38
N ILE A 192 -0.74 7.44 5.32
CA ILE A 192 -0.55 6.17 6.04
C ILE A 192 -1.86 5.44 6.19
N GLU A 193 -1.88 4.18 5.78
CA GLU A 193 -2.94 3.23 6.04
C GLU A 193 -2.32 2.03 6.76
N LEU A 194 -2.95 1.60 7.86
CA LEU A 194 -2.54 0.44 8.65
C LEU A 194 -3.75 -0.47 8.83
N ASP A 195 -3.59 -1.76 8.53
CA ASP A 195 -4.59 -2.79 8.79
C ASP A 195 -3.96 -3.93 9.60
N THR A 196 -4.58 -4.22 10.75
CA THR A 196 -4.20 -5.32 11.65
C THR A 196 -5.39 -6.25 11.91
N ARG A 197 -6.33 -6.35 10.95
CA ARG A 197 -7.50 -7.23 11.04
C ARG A 197 -7.19 -8.59 10.47
N LYS A 198 -7.98 -9.58 10.89
CA LYS A 198 -8.01 -10.90 10.29
C LYS A 198 -8.80 -10.81 8.98
N ASP A 199 -8.21 -11.28 7.88
CA ASP A 199 -8.90 -11.41 6.58
C ASP A 199 -10.15 -12.30 6.66
#